data_AF-A0A0F4R430-F1
#
_entry.id   AF-A0A0F4R430-F1
#
_cell.length_a   1.000
_cell.length_b   1.000
_cell.length_c   1.000
_cell.angle_alpha   90.00
_cell.angle_beta   90.00
_cell.angle_gamma   90.00
#
_symmetry.space_group_name_H-M   'P 1'
#
loop_
_entity.id
_entity.type
_entity.pdbx_description
1 polymer ?
#
loop_
_entity_poly.entity_id
_entity_poly.type
_entity_poly.pdbx_seq_one_letter_code
_entity_poly.pdbx_strand_id
1 'polypeptide(L)'
;MNNYLDEATIAVAPASSAATASHFKDAVFLESASALKNQAKDAVDLQNYLHFDNAIMSASAELLALTVTVARMQKPDDLFLFKKGIKRIISDLKHKIAALDYPPSVADKTCFLFCIVIDEQILHSAWGEESSWENQTLVSELFGMRNGGEQFYTVAERALSQPAMLIDLLELIYVFLKIGFRGQYRVHGSDKLEELLKRLEKNIFENRDKPELKLFNGESDTNASFFHKAKKPQRPAKFWRQGLLCAASIALVFAGISYWYQTTLPQKARSFIQLSEFTQAYFNEVDGKDIEYTYVSTDEEMLNPANAKKSVNPVTPTAVKTKSQNTWRLQLATLSSEKSAQSFIQELAFYKGTAEIVKWRSKFRVVINFSDKNTAYGALDKIRKNGIPDAFIVTLK
;
A
#
# COMPACT_ATOMS: atom_id res chain seq x y z
N MET A 1 -24.78 -3.85 58.34
CA MET A 1 -23.62 -3.02 58.69
C MET A 1 -22.39 -3.72 58.13
N ASN A 2 -21.84 -3.16 57.05
CA ASN A 2 -20.45 -3.18 56.54
C ASN A 2 -19.73 -4.54 56.43
N ASN A 3 -19.16 -4.99 55.31
CA ASN A 3 -18.41 -4.27 54.27
C ASN A 3 -18.37 -5.12 52.98
N TYR A 4 -18.83 -4.56 51.86
CA TYR A 4 -18.58 -5.08 50.50
C TYR A 4 -17.63 -4.10 49.78
N LEU A 5 -16.43 -3.92 50.32
CA LEU A 5 -15.38 -3.05 49.78
C LEU A 5 -14.02 -3.74 49.88
N ASP A 6 -13.87 -4.85 49.16
CA ASP A 6 -12.55 -5.35 48.78
C ASP A 6 -12.32 -5.02 47.30
N GLU A 7 -12.20 -3.72 47.01
CA GLU A 7 -11.50 -3.28 45.81
C GLU A 7 -10.01 -3.57 46.03
N ALA A 8 -9.55 -4.70 45.49
CA ALA A 8 -8.13 -5.00 45.39
C ALA A 8 -7.47 -3.89 44.56
N THR A 9 -6.93 -2.89 45.25
CA THR A 9 -6.09 -1.86 44.67
C THR A 9 -4.81 -2.54 44.17
N ILE A 10 -4.77 -2.85 42.88
CA ILE A 10 -3.55 -3.32 42.22
C ILE A 10 -2.60 -2.12 42.20
N ALA A 11 -1.68 -2.08 43.16
CA ALA A 11 -0.58 -1.13 43.15
C ALA A 11 0.28 -1.39 41.92
N VAL A 12 0.21 -0.51 40.93
CA VAL A 12 1.15 -0.49 39.81
C VAL A 12 2.51 -0.08 40.37
N ALA A 13 3.35 -1.08 40.65
CA ALA A 13 4.73 -0.85 41.05
C ALA A 13 5.47 -0.14 39.89
N PRO A 14 6.18 0.97 40.15
CA PRO A 14 7.06 1.55 39.14
C PRO A 14 8.16 0.54 38.84
N ALA A 15 8.31 0.19 37.56
CA ALA A 15 9.20 -0.86 37.09
C ALA A 15 10.62 -0.68 37.64
N SER A 16 11.08 -1.63 38.46
CA SER A 16 12.48 -1.72 38.85
C SER A 16 13.32 -2.04 37.63
N SER A 17 14.33 -1.22 37.37
CA SER A 17 15.34 -1.43 36.35
C SER A 17 16.17 -2.68 36.67
N ALA A 18 15.79 -3.83 36.10
CA ALA A 18 16.65 -5.00 36.03
C ALA A 18 16.61 -5.53 34.59
N ALA A 19 17.61 -5.12 33.81
CA ALA A 19 17.84 -5.61 32.47
C ALA A 19 18.14 -7.11 32.51
N THR A 20 17.15 -7.94 32.17
CA THR A 20 17.36 -9.34 31.83
C THR A 20 16.90 -9.53 30.40
N ALA A 21 17.85 -9.85 29.52
CA ALA A 21 17.61 -10.08 28.10
C ALA A 21 16.74 -11.33 27.90
N SER A 22 15.41 -11.16 27.88
CA SER A 22 14.47 -12.21 27.52
C SER A 22 14.20 -12.19 26.01
N HIS A 23 14.32 -13.37 25.42
CA HIS A 23 14.11 -13.72 24.02
C HIS A 23 13.01 -12.92 23.27
N PHE A 24 13.43 -12.24 22.21
CA PHE A 24 12.60 -11.51 21.24
C PHE A 24 11.85 -12.45 20.26
N LYS A 25 11.17 -13.49 20.76
CA LYS A 25 10.41 -14.42 19.90
C LYS A 25 8.89 -14.35 20.02
N ASP A 26 8.37 -13.68 21.04
CA ASP A 26 6.92 -13.45 21.22
C ASP A 26 6.55 -11.97 21.09
N ALA A 27 7.18 -11.25 20.16
CA ALA A 27 6.70 -9.93 19.78
C ALA A 27 5.44 -10.09 18.92
N VAL A 28 4.27 -9.95 19.54
CA VAL A 28 3.01 -9.74 18.82
C VAL A 28 3.22 -8.50 17.95
N PHE A 29 3.37 -8.72 16.63
CA PHE A 29 3.55 -7.64 15.68
C PHE A 29 2.29 -6.75 15.75
N LEU A 30 2.47 -5.53 16.25
CA LEU A 30 1.45 -4.47 16.28
C LEU A 30 1.22 -3.91 14.86
N GLU A 31 1.03 -4.77 13.87
CA GLU A 31 0.80 -4.43 12.47
C GLU A 31 -0.52 -3.64 12.31
N SER A 32 -1.45 -3.83 13.25
CA SER A 32 -2.72 -3.10 13.35
C SER A 32 -2.69 -1.87 14.26
N ALA A 33 -1.61 -1.58 14.99
CA ALA A 33 -1.59 -0.42 15.89
C ALA A 33 -1.58 0.91 15.13
N SER A 34 -0.92 0.95 13.97
CA SER A 34 -1.00 2.09 13.05
C SER A 34 -2.40 2.23 12.45
N ALA A 35 -3.05 1.12 12.09
CA ALA A 35 -4.41 1.11 11.57
C ALA A 35 -5.44 1.58 12.62
N LEU A 36 -5.35 1.11 13.87
CA LEU A 36 -6.20 1.54 14.98
C LEU A 36 -5.96 3.00 15.35
N LYS A 37 -4.70 3.44 15.36
CA LYS A 37 -4.33 4.84 15.59
C LYS A 37 -4.85 5.76 14.48
N ASN A 38 -4.74 5.32 13.23
CA ASN A 38 -5.26 6.05 12.09
C ASN A 38 -6.79 6.06 12.11
N GLN A 39 -7.45 4.95 12.43
CA GLN A 39 -8.91 4.91 12.57
C GLN A 39 -9.43 5.86 13.65
N ALA A 40 -8.79 5.90 14.81
CA ALA A 40 -9.15 6.84 15.88
C ALA A 40 -8.93 8.29 15.44
N LYS A 41 -7.81 8.56 14.74
CA LYS A 41 -7.52 9.88 14.20
C LYS A 41 -8.51 10.30 13.11
N ASP A 42 -8.81 9.41 12.18
CA ASP A 42 -9.74 9.63 11.06
C ASP A 42 -11.16 9.83 11.58
N ALA A 43 -11.56 9.13 12.65
CA ALA A 43 -12.83 9.34 13.33
C ALA A 43 -12.91 10.72 14.00
N VAL A 44 -11.83 11.18 14.65
CA VAL A 44 -11.74 12.53 15.24
C VAL A 44 -11.72 13.59 14.15
N ASP A 45 -10.99 13.38 13.06
CA ASP A 45 -10.93 14.30 11.93
C ASP A 45 -12.29 14.40 11.23
N LEU A 46 -13.01 13.29 11.03
CA LEU A 46 -14.41 13.30 10.54
C LEU A 46 -15.36 14.04 11.49
N GLN A 47 -15.19 13.88 12.79
CA GLN A 47 -15.96 14.64 13.78
C GLN A 47 -15.71 16.15 13.68
N ASN A 48 -14.48 16.55 13.35
CA ASN A 48 -14.13 17.95 13.10
C ASN A 48 -14.73 18.52 11.80
N TYR A 49 -15.04 17.67 10.81
CA TYR A 49 -15.70 18.07 9.55
C TYR A 49 -17.23 18.16 9.65
N LEU A 50 -17.84 17.63 10.70
CA LEU A 50 -19.29 17.68 10.97
C LEU A 50 -19.68 18.95 11.75
N HIS A 51 -19.08 20.08 11.40
CA HIS A 51 -19.43 21.36 12.00
C HIS A 51 -20.71 21.89 11.34
N PHE A 52 -21.85 21.56 11.93
CA PHE A 52 -23.08 22.31 11.70
C PHE A 52 -22.97 23.61 12.50
N ASP A 53 -23.46 24.72 11.93
CA ASP A 53 -23.55 26.01 12.67
C ASP A 53 -24.36 25.86 13.97
N ASN A 54 -25.25 24.88 13.99
CA ASN A 54 -26.04 24.47 15.15
C ASN A 54 -25.30 23.44 16.02
N ALA A 55 -25.03 23.83 17.27
CA ALA A 55 -24.30 23.01 18.23
C ALA A 55 -25.03 21.71 18.60
N ILE A 56 -26.37 21.72 18.66
CA ILE A 56 -27.19 20.52 18.93
C ILE A 56 -27.08 19.55 17.75
N MET A 57 -27.10 20.04 16.52
CA MET A 57 -26.93 19.20 15.32
C MET A 57 -25.53 18.61 15.24
N SER A 58 -24.49 19.38 15.55
CA SER A 58 -23.11 18.88 15.60
C SER A 58 -22.93 17.80 16.67
N ALA A 59 -23.49 17.99 17.87
CA ALA A 59 -23.47 16.97 18.92
C ALA A 59 -24.24 15.69 18.54
N SER A 60 -25.27 15.81 17.69
CA SER A 60 -26.17 14.71 17.31
C SER A 60 -25.92 14.11 15.93
N ALA A 61 -24.80 14.45 15.28
CA ALA A 61 -24.47 13.99 13.93
C ALA A 61 -24.55 12.46 13.76
N GLU A 62 -24.11 11.69 14.77
CA GLU A 62 -24.18 10.23 14.78
C GLU A 62 -25.62 9.70 14.76
N LEU A 63 -26.52 10.29 15.56
CA LEU A 63 -27.94 9.91 15.59
C LEU A 63 -28.69 10.39 14.36
N LEU A 64 -28.33 11.55 13.79
CA LEU A 64 -28.88 12.03 12.53
C LEU A 64 -28.54 11.07 11.39
N ALA A 65 -27.29 10.61 11.32
CA ALA A 65 -26.86 9.61 10.35
C ALA A 65 -27.67 8.31 10.53
N LEU A 66 -27.77 7.82 11.78
CA LEU A 66 -28.55 6.63 12.12
C LEU A 66 -30.02 6.76 11.68
N THR A 67 -30.65 7.91 11.93
CA THR A 67 -32.04 8.18 11.56
C THR A 67 -32.28 8.00 10.06
N VAL A 68 -31.33 8.42 9.21
CA VAL A 68 -31.44 8.29 7.75
C VAL A 68 -31.11 6.86 7.28
N THR A 69 -30.13 6.20 7.90
CA THR A 69 -29.68 4.86 7.48
C THR A 69 -30.63 3.75 7.91
N VAL A 70 -31.29 3.89 9.05
CA VAL A 70 -32.12 2.83 9.65
C VAL A 70 -33.32 2.45 8.77
N ALA A 71 -33.91 3.40 8.06
CA ALA A 71 -34.99 3.10 7.12
C ALA A 71 -34.52 2.25 5.92
N ARG A 72 -33.22 2.25 5.60
CA ARG A 72 -32.63 1.57 4.44
C ARG A 72 -31.88 0.29 4.78
N MET A 73 -31.61 0.04 6.05
CA MET A 73 -30.84 -1.12 6.48
C MET A 73 -31.70 -2.39 6.43
N GLN A 74 -31.04 -3.55 6.34
CA GLN A 74 -31.70 -4.84 6.53
C GLN A 74 -31.96 -5.11 8.02
N LYS A 75 -32.87 -6.04 8.31
CA LYS A 75 -33.18 -6.47 9.67
C LYS A 75 -31.89 -6.87 10.40
N PRO A 76 -31.58 -6.28 11.57
CA PRO A 76 -30.47 -6.74 12.40
C PRO A 76 -30.71 -8.18 12.90
N ASP A 77 -29.64 -8.98 12.95
CA ASP A 77 -29.70 -10.35 13.48
C ASP A 77 -30.16 -10.38 14.95
N ASP A 78 -29.67 -9.42 15.75
CA ASP A 78 -30.04 -9.25 17.16
C ASP A 78 -30.60 -7.85 17.42
N LEU A 79 -31.94 -7.78 17.51
CA LEU A 79 -32.67 -6.56 17.81
C LEU A 79 -32.36 -6.00 19.20
N PHE A 80 -32.08 -6.86 20.19
CA PHE A 80 -31.80 -6.44 21.55
C PHE A 80 -30.47 -5.70 21.63
N LEU A 81 -29.43 -6.24 21.01
CA LEU A 81 -28.12 -5.58 20.91
C LEU A 81 -28.22 -4.28 20.13
N PHE A 82 -28.95 -4.26 19.02
CA PHE A 82 -29.17 -3.06 18.22
C PHE A 82 -29.85 -1.95 19.05
N LYS A 83 -30.93 -2.28 19.75
CA LYS A 83 -31.65 -1.34 20.62
C LYS A 83 -30.79 -0.85 21.78
N LYS A 84 -30.01 -1.74 22.41
CA LYS A 84 -29.04 -1.37 23.44
C LYS A 84 -27.98 -0.41 22.91
N GLY A 85 -27.52 -0.61 21.67
CA GLY A 85 -26.63 0.31 20.96
C GLY A 85 -27.23 1.70 20.80
N ILE A 86 -28.47 1.80 20.28
CA ILE A 86 -29.17 3.09 20.13
C ILE A 86 -29.32 3.80 21.48
N LYS A 87 -29.72 3.08 22.54
CA LYS A 87 -29.85 3.66 23.89
C LYS A 87 -28.54 4.23 24.42
N ARG A 88 -27.41 3.56 24.15
CA ARG A 88 -26.08 4.06 24.51
C ARG A 88 -25.79 5.37 23.79
N ILE A 89 -25.98 5.42 22.47
CA ILE A 89 -25.76 6.63 21.67
C ILE A 89 -26.65 7.79 22.17
N ILE A 90 -27.91 7.51 22.55
CA ILE A 90 -28.82 8.52 23.14
C ILE A 90 -28.30 9.03 24.50
N SER A 91 -27.78 8.14 25.36
CA SER A 91 -27.18 8.54 26.63
C SER A 91 -25.95 9.41 26.40
N ASP A 92 -25.09 9.02 25.45
CA ASP A 92 -23.90 9.77 25.08
C ASP A 92 -24.28 11.14 24.51
N LEU A 93 -25.34 11.24 23.69
CA LEU A 93 -25.88 12.51 23.23
C LEU A 93 -26.35 13.39 24.39
N LYS A 94 -27.06 12.82 25.36
CA LYS A 94 -27.52 13.58 26.54
C LYS A 94 -26.35 14.22 27.28
N HIS A 95 -25.26 13.47 27.46
CA HIS A 95 -24.04 14.00 28.07
C HIS A 95 -23.37 15.08 27.21
N LYS A 96 -23.31 14.89 25.88
CA LYS A 96 -22.76 15.90 24.95
C LYS A 96 -23.54 17.22 25.01
N ILE A 97 -24.87 17.17 25.01
CA ILE A 97 -25.70 18.39 25.09
C ILE A 97 -25.64 19.01 26.49
N ALA A 98 -25.60 18.21 27.54
CA ALA A 98 -25.46 18.72 28.91
C ALA A 98 -24.11 19.44 29.16
N ALA A 99 -23.09 19.16 28.34
CA ALA A 99 -21.82 19.89 28.36
C ALA A 99 -21.86 21.22 27.60
N LEU A 100 -22.92 21.48 26.82
CA LEU A 100 -23.16 22.75 26.14
C LEU A 100 -23.94 23.71 27.04
N ASP A 101 -23.99 24.99 26.66
CA ASP A 101 -24.67 26.05 27.41
C ASP A 101 -26.20 26.08 27.14
N TYR A 102 -26.85 24.93 27.26
CA TYR A 102 -28.31 24.80 27.16
C TYR A 102 -28.93 24.36 28.48
N PRO A 103 -30.19 24.74 28.75
CA PRO A 103 -30.94 24.19 29.87
C PRO A 103 -31.02 22.65 29.81
N PRO A 104 -30.97 21.94 30.95
CA PRO A 104 -31.07 20.48 30.97
C PRO A 104 -32.35 19.94 30.30
N SER A 105 -33.43 20.72 30.33
CA SER A 105 -34.68 20.39 29.65
C SER A 105 -34.50 20.25 28.13
N VAL A 106 -33.60 21.02 27.51
CA VAL A 106 -33.30 20.93 26.08
C VAL A 106 -32.65 19.59 25.75
N ALA A 107 -31.69 19.13 26.57
CA ALA A 107 -31.06 17.83 26.38
C ALA A 107 -32.10 16.69 26.41
N ASP A 108 -33.00 16.70 27.40
CA ASP A 108 -34.07 15.70 27.51
C ASP A 108 -35.05 15.77 26.33
N LYS A 109 -35.44 16.97 25.89
CA LYS A 109 -36.31 17.13 24.72
C LYS A 109 -35.64 16.70 23.42
N THR A 110 -34.37 16.99 23.22
CA THR A 110 -33.63 16.53 22.04
C THR A 110 -33.56 15.01 21.99
N CYS A 111 -33.17 14.35 23.08
CA CYS A 111 -33.16 12.89 23.16
C CYS A 111 -34.54 12.29 22.92
N PHE A 112 -35.58 12.91 23.49
CA PHE A 112 -36.97 12.50 23.29
C PHE A 112 -37.40 12.58 21.80
N LEU A 113 -37.08 13.68 21.12
CA LEU A 113 -37.38 13.85 19.69
C LEU A 113 -36.66 12.81 18.83
N PHE A 114 -35.37 12.52 19.11
CA PHE A 114 -34.64 11.46 18.40
C PHE A 114 -35.30 10.09 18.57
N CYS A 115 -35.72 9.72 19.78
CA CYS A 115 -36.44 8.46 20.01
C CYS A 115 -37.71 8.38 19.17
N ILE A 116 -38.52 9.46 19.15
CA ILE A 116 -39.77 9.49 18.37
C ILE A 116 -39.49 9.29 16.88
N VAL A 117 -38.50 10.01 16.34
CA VAL A 117 -38.20 9.96 14.92
C VAL A 117 -37.61 8.60 14.55
N ILE A 118 -36.65 8.08 15.31
CA ILE A 118 -36.05 6.76 15.06
C ILE A 118 -37.11 5.66 15.14
N ASP A 119 -38.00 5.69 16.13
CA ASP A 119 -39.10 4.73 16.24
C ASP A 119 -39.99 4.77 14.99
N GLU A 120 -40.35 5.96 14.50
CA GLU A 120 -41.12 6.09 13.25
C GLU A 120 -40.35 5.51 12.05
N GLN A 121 -39.07 5.85 11.88
CA GLN A 121 -38.28 5.36 10.76
C GLN A 121 -38.12 3.83 10.77
N ILE A 122 -38.03 3.21 11.96
CA ILE A 122 -38.00 1.75 12.11
C ILE A 122 -39.35 1.14 11.74
N LEU A 123 -40.43 1.70 12.28
CA LEU A 123 -41.79 1.19 12.03
C LEU A 123 -42.18 1.23 10.55
N HIS A 124 -41.66 2.20 9.78
CA HIS A 124 -41.87 2.28 8.32
C HIS A 124 -40.75 1.67 7.48
N SER A 125 -39.77 1.02 8.10
CA SER A 125 -38.75 0.27 7.38
C SER A 125 -39.29 -1.07 6.89
N ALA A 126 -38.65 -1.66 5.88
CA ALA A 126 -39.06 -2.95 5.31
C ALA A 126 -39.10 -4.12 6.33
N TRP A 127 -38.34 -4.01 7.42
CA TRP A 127 -38.28 -5.02 8.48
C TRP A 127 -39.00 -4.60 9.77
N GLY A 128 -39.60 -3.40 9.80
CA GLY A 128 -40.27 -2.86 10.99
C GLY A 128 -41.39 -3.78 11.49
N GLU A 129 -42.26 -4.21 10.57
CA GLU A 129 -43.39 -5.11 10.84
C GLU A 129 -42.93 -6.49 11.34
N GLU A 130 -41.93 -7.09 10.68
CA GLU A 130 -41.37 -8.39 11.06
C GLU A 130 -40.60 -8.40 12.39
N SER A 131 -40.26 -7.22 12.90
CA SER A 131 -39.42 -7.06 14.08
C SER A 131 -40.20 -6.83 15.36
N SER A 132 -41.53 -6.67 15.26
CA SER A 132 -42.42 -6.38 16.40
C SER A 132 -41.98 -5.17 17.24
N TRP A 133 -41.28 -4.21 16.62
CA TRP A 133 -40.75 -3.01 17.29
C TRP A 133 -41.86 -2.16 17.93
N GLU A 134 -43.07 -2.22 17.39
CA GLU A 134 -44.26 -1.53 17.92
C GLU A 134 -44.62 -1.94 19.37
N ASN A 135 -44.29 -3.17 19.79
CA ASN A 135 -44.59 -3.66 21.14
C ASN A 135 -43.72 -2.97 22.19
N GLN A 136 -42.49 -2.63 21.81
CA GLN A 136 -41.51 -2.05 22.70
C GLN A 136 -40.70 -1.01 21.92
N THR A 137 -41.25 0.19 21.78
CA THR A 137 -40.57 1.32 21.14
C THR A 137 -39.52 1.94 22.07
N LEU A 138 -38.58 2.73 21.54
CA LEU A 138 -37.61 3.49 22.36
C LEU A 138 -38.32 4.51 23.25
N VAL A 139 -39.34 5.18 22.71
CA VAL A 139 -40.13 6.17 23.46
C VAL A 139 -40.87 5.50 24.63
N SER A 140 -41.43 4.31 24.42
CA SER A 140 -42.12 3.56 25.49
C SER A 140 -41.15 3.15 26.60
N GLU A 141 -39.98 2.64 26.26
CA GLU A 141 -39.02 2.17 27.27
C GLU A 141 -38.28 3.29 28.01
N LEU A 142 -37.91 4.37 27.32
CA LEU A 142 -37.12 5.45 27.93
C LEU A 142 -38.00 6.51 28.60
N PHE A 143 -39.21 6.74 28.08
CA PHE A 143 -40.09 7.83 28.54
C PHE A 143 -41.47 7.37 29.01
N GLY A 144 -41.80 6.08 28.93
CA GLY A 144 -43.09 5.55 29.38
C GLY A 144 -44.29 6.02 28.56
N MET A 145 -44.05 6.50 27.33
CA MET A 145 -45.10 7.08 26.48
C MET A 145 -45.30 6.27 25.20
N ARG A 146 -46.54 6.21 24.72
CA ARG A 146 -46.90 5.55 23.45
C ARG A 146 -47.28 6.53 22.34
N ASN A 147 -47.68 7.76 22.68
CA ASN A 147 -48.17 8.76 21.73
C ASN A 147 -47.04 9.68 21.20
N GLY A 148 -45.90 9.10 20.80
CA GLY A 148 -44.73 9.87 20.39
C GLY A 148 -45.00 10.84 19.22
N GLY A 149 -45.79 10.40 18.24
CA GLY A 149 -46.10 11.18 17.03
C GLY A 149 -46.92 12.46 17.26
N GLU A 150 -47.70 12.55 18.34
CA GLU A 150 -48.42 13.76 18.76
C GLU A 150 -47.54 14.65 19.66
N GLN A 151 -46.79 14.01 20.56
CA GLN A 151 -45.90 14.70 21.49
C GLN A 151 -44.78 15.45 20.76
N PHE A 152 -44.32 14.97 19.60
CA PHE A 152 -43.40 15.70 18.74
C PHE A 152 -43.90 17.12 18.44
N TYR A 153 -45.14 17.25 17.97
CA TYR A 153 -45.72 18.55 17.61
C TYR A 153 -46.00 19.42 18.84
N THR A 154 -46.34 18.80 19.98
CA THR A 154 -46.45 19.51 21.26
C THR A 154 -45.12 20.14 21.67
N VAL A 155 -44.00 19.42 21.50
CA VAL A 155 -42.66 19.96 21.75
C VAL A 155 -42.32 21.06 20.75
N ALA A 156 -42.66 20.89 19.46
CA ALA A 156 -42.43 21.90 18.43
C ALA A 156 -43.18 23.22 18.70
N GLU A 157 -44.47 23.17 19.05
CA GLU A 157 -45.25 24.36 19.38
C GLU A 157 -44.75 25.07 20.64
N ARG A 158 -44.30 24.30 21.65
CA ARG A 158 -43.66 24.89 22.84
C ARG A 158 -42.33 25.55 22.50
N ALA A 159 -41.52 24.95 21.64
CA ALA A 159 -40.26 25.55 21.18
C ALA A 159 -40.52 26.83 20.36
N LEU A 160 -41.56 26.84 19.52
CA LEU A 160 -41.99 28.01 18.74
C LEU A 160 -42.48 29.18 19.61
N SER A 161 -42.84 28.93 20.87
CA SER A 161 -43.21 29.99 21.82
C SER A 161 -42.01 30.81 22.28
N GLN A 162 -40.79 30.28 22.17
CA GLN A 162 -39.53 30.92 22.57
C GLN A 162 -38.44 30.73 21.49
N PRO A 163 -38.65 31.26 20.28
CA PRO A 163 -37.83 30.88 19.12
C PRO A 163 -36.39 31.40 19.21
N ALA A 164 -36.16 32.55 19.83
CA ALA A 164 -34.82 33.12 20.00
C ALA A 164 -33.92 32.27 20.92
N MET A 165 -34.49 31.67 21.97
CA MET A 165 -33.74 30.84 22.93
C MET A 165 -33.56 29.39 22.45
N LEU A 166 -34.54 28.87 21.70
CA LEU A 166 -34.59 27.47 21.27
C LEU A 166 -34.36 27.30 19.77
N ILE A 167 -33.67 28.25 19.14
CA ILE A 167 -33.42 28.28 17.69
C ILE A 167 -32.73 26.99 17.20
N ASP A 168 -31.74 26.50 17.95
CA ASP A 168 -31.01 25.27 17.61
C ASP A 168 -31.93 24.03 17.65
N LEU A 169 -32.87 24.00 18.60
CA LEU A 169 -33.85 22.92 18.69
C LEU A 169 -34.88 23.00 17.56
N LEU A 170 -35.31 24.21 17.20
CA LEU A 170 -36.24 24.44 16.09
C LEU A 170 -35.66 24.01 14.75
N GLU A 171 -34.38 24.28 14.50
CA GLU A 171 -33.67 23.80 13.32
C GLU A 171 -33.59 22.27 13.27
N LEU A 172 -33.32 21.61 14.40
CA LEU A 172 -33.32 20.16 14.47
C LEU A 172 -34.72 19.59 14.14
N ILE A 173 -35.78 20.18 14.71
CA ILE A 173 -37.18 19.82 14.41
C ILE A 173 -37.48 19.98 12.93
N TYR A 174 -37.06 21.11 12.34
CA TYR A 174 -37.20 21.36 10.91
C TYR A 174 -36.50 20.28 10.06
N VAL A 175 -35.27 19.91 10.42
CA VAL A 175 -34.51 18.85 9.76
C VAL A 175 -35.24 17.51 9.83
N PHE A 176 -35.80 17.14 10.98
CA PHE A 176 -36.59 15.90 11.09
C PHE A 176 -37.80 15.88 10.15
N LEU A 177 -38.53 17.00 10.04
CA LEU A 177 -39.68 17.11 9.14
C LEU A 177 -39.26 17.01 7.66
N LYS A 178 -38.09 17.56 7.30
CA LYS A 178 -37.54 17.48 5.94
C LYS A 178 -36.96 16.11 5.60
N ILE A 179 -36.39 15.38 6.56
CA ILE A 179 -35.94 13.99 6.39
C ILE A 179 -37.12 13.05 6.12
N GLY A 180 -38.34 13.44 6.52
CA GLY A 180 -39.57 12.74 6.19
C GLY A 180 -40.40 12.32 7.38
N PHE A 181 -40.10 12.79 8.60
CA PHE A 181 -40.95 12.56 9.75
C PHE A 181 -42.35 13.16 9.51
N ARG A 182 -43.40 12.40 9.83
CA ARG A 182 -44.80 12.82 9.66
C ARG A 182 -45.62 12.65 10.94
N GLY A 183 -45.31 11.71 11.82
CA GLY A 183 -46.02 11.53 13.09
C GLY A 183 -47.53 11.39 12.89
N GLN A 184 -48.31 12.11 13.68
CA GLN A 184 -49.78 12.12 13.59
C GLN A 184 -50.34 12.60 12.24
N TYR A 185 -49.58 13.38 11.45
CA TYR A 185 -50.04 13.94 10.18
C TYR A 185 -49.75 13.03 8.96
N ARG A 186 -49.37 11.78 9.19
CA ARG A 186 -49.01 10.84 8.11
C ARG A 186 -50.19 10.39 7.26
N VAL A 187 -51.38 10.25 7.85
CA VAL A 187 -52.60 9.83 7.14
C VAL A 187 -53.43 11.03 6.68
N HIS A 188 -53.55 12.05 7.54
CA HIS A 188 -54.34 13.26 7.28
C HIS A 188 -53.63 14.50 7.85
N GLY A 189 -53.80 15.66 7.22
CA GLY A 189 -53.28 16.94 7.74
C GLY A 189 -51.94 17.40 7.16
N SER A 190 -51.67 17.08 5.89
CA SER A 190 -50.56 17.66 5.12
C SER A 190 -50.52 19.18 5.20
N ASP A 191 -51.68 19.82 5.19
CA ASP A 191 -51.79 21.28 5.17
C ASP A 191 -51.32 21.89 6.49
N LYS A 192 -51.66 21.27 7.62
CA LYS A 192 -51.20 21.68 8.96
C LYS A 192 -49.69 21.49 9.12
N LEU A 193 -49.17 20.40 8.55
CA LEU A 193 -47.73 20.14 8.53
C LEU A 193 -47.00 21.21 7.71
N GLU A 194 -47.53 21.58 6.55
CA GLU A 194 -46.95 22.63 5.70
C GLU A 194 -47.02 24.01 6.37
N GLU A 195 -48.12 24.33 7.07
CA GLU A 195 -48.25 25.55 7.85
C GLU A 195 -47.21 25.63 8.98
N LEU A 196 -47.04 24.54 9.74
CA LEU A 196 -46.02 24.45 10.79
C LEU A 196 -44.61 24.60 10.20
N LEU A 197 -44.35 23.97 9.05
CA LEU A 197 -43.07 24.09 8.35
C LEU A 197 -42.78 25.54 7.94
N LYS A 198 -43.77 26.26 7.38
CA LYS A 198 -43.64 27.68 7.02
C LYS A 198 -43.38 28.55 8.25
N ARG A 199 -44.05 28.28 9.38
CA ARG A 199 -43.81 28.97 10.66
C ARG A 199 -42.39 28.72 11.18
N LEU A 200 -41.90 27.49 11.09
CA LEU A 200 -40.52 27.14 11.45
C LEU A 200 -39.51 27.87 10.56
N GLU A 201 -39.67 27.80 9.24
CA GLU A 201 -38.78 28.48 8.28
C GLU A 201 -38.72 29.98 8.56
N LYS A 202 -39.88 30.63 8.74
CA LYS A 202 -39.93 32.06 9.07
C LYS A 202 -39.15 32.38 10.36
N ASN A 203 -39.41 31.65 11.45
CA ASN A 203 -38.71 31.90 12.72
C ASN A 203 -37.22 31.60 12.63
N ILE A 204 -36.81 30.59 11.86
CA ILE A 204 -35.39 30.25 11.69
C ILE A 204 -34.67 31.36 10.92
N PHE A 205 -35.23 31.81 9.79
CA PHE A 205 -34.62 32.86 8.98
C PHE A 205 -34.66 34.26 9.62
N GLU A 206 -35.59 34.51 10.54
CA GLU A 206 -35.67 35.78 11.28
C GLU A 206 -34.67 35.83 12.45
N ASN A 207 -34.43 34.71 13.14
CA ASN A 207 -33.57 34.67 14.33
C ASN A 207 -32.12 34.25 14.02
N ARG A 208 -31.86 33.60 12.89
CA ARG A 208 -30.50 33.39 12.40
C ARG A 208 -30.09 34.58 11.56
N ASP A 209 -28.98 35.20 11.92
CA ASP A 209 -28.31 36.13 11.04
C ASP A 209 -28.04 35.41 9.72
N LYS A 210 -28.53 35.98 8.61
CA LYS A 210 -28.23 35.46 7.28
C LYS A 210 -26.70 35.44 7.20
N PRO A 211 -26.05 34.27 7.03
CA PRO A 211 -24.64 34.30 6.68
C PRO A 211 -24.59 35.16 5.43
N GLU A 212 -23.82 36.25 5.47
CA GLU A 212 -23.57 37.01 4.25
C GLU A 212 -23.15 35.97 3.22
N LEU A 213 -24.00 35.76 2.21
CA LEU A 213 -23.67 34.97 1.04
C LEU A 213 -22.53 35.75 0.39
N LYS A 214 -21.31 35.55 0.90
CA LYS A 214 -20.06 36.00 0.32
C LYS A 214 -19.89 35.17 -0.94
N LEU A 215 -20.71 35.47 -1.93
CA LEU A 215 -20.58 35.02 -3.31
C LEU A 215 -19.25 35.59 -3.79
N PHE A 216 -18.16 34.88 -3.54
CA PHE A 216 -16.84 35.19 -4.08
C PHE A 216 -16.43 36.67 -3.97
N ASN A 217 -16.64 37.31 -2.81
CA ASN A 217 -15.90 38.53 -2.50
C ASN A 217 -14.53 38.09 -2.03
N GLY A 218 -13.62 37.93 -2.99
CA GLY A 218 -12.20 37.77 -2.76
C GLY A 218 -11.63 39.05 -2.17
N GLU A 219 -11.95 39.32 -0.92
CA GLU A 219 -11.23 40.29 -0.11
C GLU A 219 -10.82 39.61 1.18
N SER A 220 -9.53 39.73 1.43
CA SER A 220 -8.72 38.84 2.22
C SER A 220 -8.91 39.07 3.72
N ASP A 221 -9.91 38.42 4.32
CA ASP A 221 -9.91 38.18 5.76
C ASP A 221 -8.86 37.10 6.06
N THR A 222 -7.65 37.57 6.34
CA THR A 222 -6.44 36.77 6.57
C THR A 222 -6.40 36.09 7.93
N ASN A 223 -7.50 35.97 8.66
CA ASN A 223 -7.49 35.38 9.99
C ASN A 223 -8.61 34.34 10.14
N ALA A 224 -8.19 33.10 10.45
CA ALA A 224 -8.98 31.96 10.89
C ALA A 224 -9.69 31.10 9.84
N SER A 225 -8.99 30.69 8.78
CA SER A 225 -9.29 29.42 8.13
C SER A 225 -8.08 28.49 8.21
N PHE A 226 -8.21 27.45 9.03
CA PHE A 226 -7.34 26.27 9.00
C PHE A 226 -7.57 25.49 7.69
N PHE A 227 -7.31 26.13 6.56
CA PHE A 227 -7.05 25.35 5.36
C PHE A 227 -5.74 24.60 5.63
N HIS A 228 -5.82 23.28 5.80
CA HIS A 228 -4.65 22.43 5.67
C HIS A 228 -3.92 22.89 4.41
N LYS A 229 -2.70 23.42 4.58
CA LYS A 229 -1.86 23.83 3.45
C LYS A 229 -1.76 22.62 2.53
N ALA A 230 -2.58 22.60 1.47
CA ALA A 230 -2.47 21.62 0.42
C ALA A 230 -1.02 21.68 -0.03
N LYS A 231 -0.31 20.57 0.16
CA LYS A 231 1.12 20.50 -0.09
C LYS A 231 1.28 20.82 -1.57
N LYS A 232 1.73 22.05 -1.88
CA LYS A 232 1.90 22.51 -3.27
C LYS A 232 2.62 21.41 -4.05
N PRO A 233 2.17 21.05 -5.26
CA PRO A 233 2.84 20.01 -6.04
C PRO A 233 4.32 20.36 -6.10
N GLN A 234 5.16 19.45 -5.58
CA GLN A 234 6.59 19.68 -5.54
C GLN A 234 7.07 19.89 -6.98
N ARG A 235 7.89 20.92 -7.18
CA ARG A 235 8.44 21.31 -8.49
C ARG A 235 8.91 20.06 -9.25
N PRO A 236 8.71 19.99 -10.58
CA PRO A 236 9.16 18.84 -11.36
C PRO A 236 10.63 18.58 -11.07
N ALA A 237 10.95 17.35 -10.68
CA ALA A 237 12.30 16.96 -10.34
C ALA A 237 13.23 17.28 -11.52
N LYS A 238 14.32 18.01 -11.27
CA LYS A 238 15.28 18.39 -12.32
C LYS A 238 16.17 17.18 -12.65
N PHE A 239 15.69 16.30 -13.52
CA PHE A 239 16.36 15.07 -13.96
C PHE A 239 17.64 15.28 -14.79
N TRP A 240 18.04 16.52 -15.08
CA TRP A 240 19.21 16.82 -15.92
C TRP A 240 20.52 16.26 -15.35
N ARG A 241 20.68 16.21 -14.01
CA ARG A 241 21.85 15.58 -13.37
C ARG A 241 21.93 14.07 -13.64
N GLN A 242 20.79 13.38 -13.67
CA GLN A 242 20.72 11.96 -14.02
C GLN A 242 20.98 11.74 -15.52
N GLY A 243 20.49 12.64 -16.37
CA GLY A 243 20.78 12.63 -17.81
C GLY A 243 22.28 12.77 -18.12
N LEU A 244 22.98 13.67 -17.43
CA LEU A 244 24.43 13.84 -17.58
C LEU A 244 25.21 12.59 -17.14
N LEU A 245 24.80 11.93 -16.05
CA LEU A 245 25.43 10.68 -15.61
C LEU A 245 25.23 9.54 -16.61
N CYS A 246 24.03 9.40 -17.18
CA CYS A 246 23.77 8.42 -18.24
C CYS A 246 24.64 8.70 -19.48
N ALA A 247 24.71 9.95 -19.95
CA ALA A 247 25.52 10.32 -21.10
C ALA A 247 27.01 10.04 -20.88
N ALA A 248 27.54 10.36 -19.69
CA ALA A 248 28.91 10.04 -19.32
C ALA A 248 29.18 8.53 -19.31
N SER A 249 28.23 7.73 -18.81
CA SER A 249 28.37 6.26 -18.82
C SER A 249 28.42 5.69 -20.24
N ILE A 250 27.61 6.22 -21.16
CA ILE A 250 27.61 5.80 -22.58
C ILE A 250 28.92 6.18 -23.25
N ALA A 251 29.44 7.38 -23.01
CA ALA A 251 30.71 7.84 -23.56
C ALA A 251 31.88 6.97 -23.09
N LEU A 252 31.89 6.57 -21.82
CA LEU A 252 32.93 5.70 -21.25
C LEU A 252 32.91 4.30 -21.89
N VAL A 253 31.71 3.73 -22.06
CA VAL A 253 31.54 2.45 -22.77
C VAL A 253 32.00 2.56 -24.22
N PHE A 254 31.61 3.62 -24.93
CA PHE A 254 32.02 3.84 -26.32
C PHE A 254 33.54 3.99 -26.45
N ALA A 255 34.17 4.76 -25.56
CA ALA A 255 35.63 4.91 -25.52
C ALA A 255 36.33 3.57 -25.25
N GLY A 256 35.81 2.78 -24.30
CA GLY A 256 36.33 1.45 -24.01
C GLY A 256 36.23 0.49 -25.21
N ILE A 257 35.09 0.49 -25.91
CA ILE A 257 34.89 -0.32 -27.12
C ILE A 257 35.81 0.16 -28.25
N SER A 258 35.95 1.48 -28.45
CA SER A 258 36.81 2.06 -29.48
C SER A 258 38.29 1.71 -29.24
N TYR A 259 38.75 1.81 -27.99
CA TYR A 259 40.09 1.43 -27.59
C TYR A 259 40.33 -0.08 -27.78
N TRP A 260 39.37 -0.91 -27.37
CA TRP A 260 39.44 -2.36 -27.59
C TRP A 260 39.44 -2.72 -29.08
N TYR A 261 38.66 -2.00 -29.89
CA TYR A 261 38.63 -2.17 -31.34
C TYR A 261 39.98 -1.83 -31.95
N GLN A 262 40.56 -0.68 -31.64
CA GLN A 262 41.88 -0.26 -32.18
C GLN A 262 43.01 -1.22 -31.78
N THR A 263 43.01 -1.71 -30.53
CA THR A 263 44.03 -2.66 -30.06
C THR A 263 43.89 -4.05 -30.69
N THR A 264 42.67 -4.50 -30.99
CA THR A 264 42.42 -5.82 -31.63
C THR A 264 42.41 -5.77 -33.16
N LEU A 265 42.26 -4.59 -33.76
CA LEU A 265 42.27 -4.36 -35.21
C LEU A 265 43.50 -4.96 -35.90
N PRO A 266 44.76 -4.72 -35.46
CA PRO A 266 45.92 -5.28 -36.16
C PRO A 266 45.93 -6.80 -36.16
N GLN A 267 45.43 -7.45 -35.10
CA GLN A 267 45.34 -8.91 -35.04
C GLN A 267 44.27 -9.45 -35.98
N LYS A 268 43.10 -8.80 -36.03
CA LYS A 268 41.99 -9.20 -36.92
C LYS A 268 42.26 -8.90 -38.38
N ALA A 269 43.01 -7.83 -38.67
CA ALA A 269 43.34 -7.40 -40.02
C ALA A 269 44.59 -8.10 -40.59
N ARG A 270 45.36 -8.87 -39.79
CA ARG A 270 46.57 -9.57 -40.25
C ARG A 270 46.34 -10.39 -41.52
N SER A 271 45.27 -11.17 -41.59
CA SER A 271 44.96 -11.98 -42.78
C SER A 271 44.68 -11.15 -44.04
N PHE A 272 44.18 -9.92 -43.88
CA PHE A 272 43.92 -9.00 -44.99
C PHE A 272 45.16 -8.20 -45.38
N ILE A 273 45.96 -7.78 -44.39
CA ILE A 273 47.21 -7.04 -44.62
C ILE A 273 48.26 -7.95 -45.28
N GLN A 274 48.33 -9.23 -44.88
CA GLN A 274 49.26 -10.20 -45.45
C GLN A 274 48.79 -10.77 -46.80
N LEU A 275 47.59 -10.41 -47.26
CA LEU A 275 47.06 -10.90 -48.52
C LEU A 275 47.92 -10.45 -49.70
N SER A 276 48.48 -9.23 -49.64
CA SER A 276 49.39 -8.73 -50.67
C SER A 276 50.67 -9.56 -50.78
N GLU A 277 51.28 -9.92 -49.64
CA GLU A 277 52.47 -10.80 -49.60
C GLU A 277 52.16 -12.20 -50.15
N PHE A 278 50.98 -12.75 -49.83
CA PHE A 278 50.54 -14.02 -50.37
C PHE A 278 50.33 -13.97 -51.89
N THR A 279 49.70 -12.91 -52.40
CA THR A 279 49.49 -12.73 -53.84
C THR A 279 50.79 -12.45 -54.59
N GLN A 280 51.77 -11.80 -53.96
CA GLN A 280 53.04 -11.46 -54.59
C GLN A 280 53.79 -12.69 -55.08
N ALA A 281 53.70 -13.82 -54.36
CA ALA A 281 54.26 -15.10 -54.80
C ALA A 281 53.65 -15.64 -56.12
N TYR A 282 52.41 -15.25 -56.45
CA TYR A 282 51.71 -15.62 -57.68
C TYR A 282 51.89 -14.61 -58.81
N PHE A 283 52.20 -13.35 -58.48
CA PHE A 283 52.39 -12.23 -59.41
C PHE A 283 53.85 -11.76 -59.46
N ASN A 284 54.82 -12.64 -59.24
CA ASN A 284 56.23 -12.24 -59.35
C ASN A 284 56.56 -11.84 -60.80
N GLU A 285 56.81 -10.55 -61.00
CA GLU A 285 57.41 -10.01 -62.22
C GLU A 285 58.82 -10.61 -62.40
N VAL A 286 59.00 -11.35 -63.50
CA VAL A 286 60.31 -11.52 -64.12
C VAL A 286 60.24 -10.79 -65.45
N ASP A 287 60.99 -9.69 -65.57
CA ASP A 287 61.11 -8.84 -66.77
C ASP A 287 59.85 -8.08 -67.25
N GLY A 288 59.08 -7.48 -66.34
CA GLY A 288 58.18 -6.36 -66.68
C GLY A 288 56.98 -6.70 -67.57
N LYS A 289 56.51 -7.95 -67.54
CA LYS A 289 55.23 -8.38 -68.14
C LYS A 289 54.50 -9.30 -67.16
N ASP A 290 53.27 -8.94 -66.82
CA ASP A 290 52.36 -9.79 -66.04
C ASP A 290 52.16 -11.14 -66.77
N ILE A 291 52.64 -12.23 -66.18
CA ILE A 291 52.36 -13.58 -66.66
C ILE A 291 51.11 -14.06 -65.92
N GLU A 292 49.94 -13.86 -66.53
CA GLU A 292 48.70 -14.49 -66.10
C GLU A 292 48.78 -15.99 -66.41
N TYR A 293 48.87 -16.84 -65.39
CA TYR A 293 48.80 -18.29 -65.57
C TYR A 293 47.36 -18.73 -65.88
N THR A 294 46.94 -18.58 -67.13
CA THR A 294 45.65 -19.10 -67.61
C THR A 294 45.76 -20.61 -67.83
N TYR A 295 45.15 -21.40 -66.95
CA TYR A 295 45.00 -22.84 -67.16
C TYR A 295 44.04 -23.06 -68.33
N VAL A 296 44.57 -23.47 -69.48
CA VAL A 296 43.77 -23.91 -70.63
C VAL A 296 43.72 -25.43 -70.59
N SER A 297 42.54 -25.98 -70.27
CA SER A 297 42.32 -27.43 -70.31
C SER A 297 42.62 -27.96 -71.71
N THR A 298 43.39 -29.05 -71.81
CA THR A 298 43.63 -29.70 -73.10
C THR A 298 42.38 -30.47 -73.54
N ASP A 299 42.20 -30.64 -74.86
CA ASP A 299 41.01 -31.33 -75.41
C ASP A 299 40.85 -32.76 -74.86
N GLU A 300 41.94 -33.40 -74.44
CA GLU A 300 41.94 -34.72 -73.78
C GLU A 300 41.35 -34.70 -72.36
N GLU A 301 41.50 -33.60 -71.61
CA GLU A 301 40.92 -33.42 -70.25
C GLU A 301 39.42 -33.13 -70.29
N MET A 302 38.92 -32.58 -71.40
CA MET A 302 37.49 -32.30 -71.63
C MET A 302 36.69 -33.56 -71.99
N LEU A 303 37.33 -34.59 -72.54
CA LEU A 303 36.68 -35.80 -73.04
C LEU A 303 36.41 -36.87 -71.98
N ASN A 304 36.99 -36.75 -70.77
CA ASN A 304 36.85 -37.76 -69.71
C ASN A 304 36.59 -37.13 -68.32
N PRO A 305 35.39 -36.59 -68.06
CA PRO A 305 35.10 -35.86 -66.83
C PRO A 305 35.07 -36.73 -65.55
N ALA A 306 35.13 -38.06 -65.67
CA ALA A 306 34.89 -38.98 -64.56
C ALA A 306 36.14 -39.53 -63.84
N ASN A 307 37.36 -39.24 -64.30
CA ASN A 307 38.58 -39.85 -63.71
C ASN A 307 39.75 -38.89 -63.43
N ALA A 308 39.52 -37.58 -63.40
CA ALA A 308 40.49 -36.63 -62.85
C ALA A 308 40.47 -36.65 -61.31
N LYS A 309 40.91 -37.76 -60.70
CA LYS A 309 41.34 -37.75 -59.30
C LYS A 309 42.62 -36.92 -59.22
N LYS A 310 42.49 -35.65 -58.81
CA LYS A 310 43.64 -34.90 -58.29
C LYS A 310 44.14 -35.61 -57.03
N SER A 311 45.21 -36.38 -57.18
CA SER A 311 46.10 -36.79 -56.10
C SER A 311 46.85 -35.57 -55.58
N VAL A 312 46.17 -34.77 -54.76
CA VAL A 312 46.85 -33.91 -53.80
C VAL A 312 46.58 -34.53 -52.44
N ASN A 313 47.60 -35.19 -51.90
CA ASN A 313 47.60 -35.67 -50.53
C ASN A 313 47.12 -34.53 -49.61
N PRO A 314 46.01 -34.68 -48.88
CA PRO A 314 45.76 -33.78 -47.77
C PRO A 314 46.85 -34.08 -46.72
N VAL A 315 47.88 -33.23 -46.66
CA VAL A 315 48.65 -33.09 -45.43
C VAL A 315 47.61 -32.72 -44.38
N THR A 316 47.35 -33.69 -43.51
CA THR A 316 46.49 -33.57 -42.36
C THR A 316 46.86 -32.27 -41.65
N PRO A 317 45.99 -31.27 -41.56
CA PRO A 317 46.25 -30.21 -40.59
C PRO A 317 46.26 -30.93 -39.25
N THR A 318 47.44 -31.00 -38.64
CA THR A 318 47.58 -31.38 -37.25
C THR A 318 46.69 -30.43 -36.49
N ALA A 319 45.46 -30.89 -36.21
CA ALA A 319 44.54 -30.20 -35.35
C ALA A 319 45.25 -30.15 -34.00
N VAL A 320 45.88 -29.02 -33.71
CA VAL A 320 46.11 -28.60 -32.34
C VAL A 320 44.71 -28.39 -31.78
N LYS A 321 44.10 -29.48 -31.32
CA LYS A 321 43.00 -29.46 -30.37
C LYS A 321 43.58 -28.82 -29.12
N THR A 322 43.53 -27.50 -29.03
CA THR A 322 43.53 -26.85 -27.72
C THR A 322 42.24 -27.30 -27.06
N LYS A 323 42.29 -28.46 -26.39
CA LYS A 323 41.28 -28.85 -25.41
C LYS A 323 41.23 -27.68 -24.43
N SER A 324 40.19 -26.87 -24.49
CA SER A 324 39.81 -26.03 -23.35
C SER A 324 39.60 -27.01 -22.20
N GLN A 325 40.58 -27.10 -21.30
CA GLN A 325 40.43 -27.93 -20.11
C GLN A 325 39.33 -27.27 -19.28
N ASN A 326 38.11 -27.80 -19.38
CA ASN A 326 36.99 -27.33 -18.57
C ASN A 326 37.39 -27.49 -17.10
N THR A 327 37.55 -26.38 -16.41
CA THR A 327 37.86 -26.40 -14.98
C THR A 327 36.55 -26.49 -14.20
N TRP A 328 36.44 -27.53 -13.38
CA TRP A 328 35.27 -27.82 -12.56
C TRP A 328 35.46 -27.17 -11.19
N ARG A 329 34.56 -26.25 -10.85
CA ARG A 329 34.64 -25.44 -9.66
C ARG A 329 33.60 -25.87 -8.64
N LEU A 330 34.04 -26.45 -7.53
CA LEU A 330 33.17 -26.85 -6.42
C LEU A 330 33.04 -25.69 -5.44
N GLN A 331 31.82 -25.17 -5.25
CA GLN A 331 31.54 -24.10 -4.31
C GLN A 331 30.97 -24.68 -3.02
N LEU A 332 31.63 -24.38 -1.89
CA LEU A 332 31.29 -24.92 -0.58
C LEU A 332 30.29 -24.03 0.17
N ALA A 333 30.53 -22.72 0.17
CA ALA A 333 29.70 -21.75 0.89
C ALA A 333 29.79 -20.35 0.27
N THR A 334 28.76 -19.53 0.52
CA THR A 334 28.76 -18.09 0.24
C THR A 334 28.53 -17.31 1.52
N LEU A 335 29.51 -16.50 1.91
CA LEU A 335 29.52 -15.76 3.17
C LEU A 335 29.53 -14.26 2.91
N SER A 336 28.98 -13.50 3.85
CA SER A 336 28.87 -12.03 3.75
C SER A 336 30.16 -11.30 4.17
N SER A 337 31.04 -11.96 4.94
CA SER A 337 32.27 -11.37 5.45
C SER A 337 33.50 -12.23 5.12
N GLU A 338 34.62 -11.58 4.82
CA GLU A 338 35.89 -12.23 4.52
C GLU A 338 36.44 -12.96 5.75
N LYS A 339 36.32 -12.37 6.95
CA LYS A 339 36.72 -12.99 8.22
C LYS A 339 35.95 -14.28 8.47
N SER A 340 34.64 -14.30 8.22
CA SER A 340 33.85 -15.53 8.35
C SER A 340 34.26 -16.60 7.34
N ALA A 341 34.66 -16.22 6.12
CA ALA A 341 35.14 -17.17 5.13
C ALA A 341 36.49 -17.78 5.51
N GLN A 342 37.38 -16.99 6.12
CA GLN A 342 38.65 -17.48 6.66
C GLN A 342 38.44 -18.42 7.85
N SER A 343 37.55 -18.08 8.79
CA SER A 343 37.19 -18.98 9.90
C SER A 343 36.56 -20.29 9.41
N PHE A 344 35.70 -20.22 8.39
CA PHE A 344 35.08 -21.41 7.78
C PHE A 344 36.11 -22.36 7.15
N ILE A 345 37.17 -21.83 6.52
CA ILE A 345 38.28 -22.66 6.01
C ILE A 345 39.12 -23.26 7.16
N GLN A 346 39.28 -22.54 8.27
CA GLN A 346 40.01 -23.05 9.45
C GLN A 346 39.27 -24.19 10.15
N GLU A 347 37.93 -24.15 10.14
CA GLU A 347 37.06 -25.21 10.68
C GLU A 347 37.10 -26.48 9.81
N LEU A 348 37.25 -26.32 8.50
CA LEU A 348 37.41 -27.42 7.54
C LEU A 348 38.86 -27.94 7.49
N ALA A 349 39.29 -28.65 8.54
CA ALA A 349 40.65 -29.18 8.69
C ALA A 349 41.15 -30.06 7.51
N PHE A 350 40.24 -30.74 6.79
CA PHE A 350 40.57 -31.69 5.71
C PHE A 350 41.05 -31.06 4.39
N TYR A 351 40.73 -29.79 4.12
CA TYR A 351 41.04 -29.13 2.83
C TYR A 351 41.76 -27.79 3.00
N LYS A 352 42.46 -27.62 4.13
CA LYS A 352 43.27 -26.45 4.50
C LYS A 352 44.49 -26.36 3.57
N GLY A 353 44.26 -25.91 2.33
CA GLY A 353 45.28 -25.80 1.28
C GLY A 353 44.72 -25.82 -0.15
N THR A 354 43.52 -26.38 -0.37
CA THR A 354 42.91 -26.45 -1.72
C THR A 354 41.71 -25.50 -1.88
N ALA A 355 41.24 -24.91 -0.79
CA ALA A 355 40.13 -23.97 -0.79
C ALA A 355 40.61 -22.52 -1.00
N GLU A 356 40.09 -21.87 -2.02
CA GLU A 356 40.35 -20.47 -2.38
C GLU A 356 39.12 -19.61 -2.03
N ILE A 357 39.35 -18.39 -1.51
CA ILE A 357 38.29 -17.41 -1.28
C ILE A 357 38.21 -16.49 -2.49
N VAL A 358 37.09 -16.56 -3.21
CA VAL A 358 36.82 -15.73 -4.39
C VAL A 358 35.77 -14.68 -4.04
N LYS A 359 36.12 -13.40 -4.14
CA LYS A 359 35.17 -12.30 -3.98
C LYS A 359 34.25 -12.24 -5.20
N TRP A 360 32.94 -12.28 -4.97
CA TRP A 360 31.93 -12.18 -6.03
C TRP A 360 30.81 -11.24 -5.61
N ARG A 361 30.70 -10.11 -6.32
CA ARG A 361 29.82 -8.98 -5.96
C ARG A 361 30.08 -8.50 -4.53
N SER A 362 29.08 -8.53 -3.65
CA SER A 362 29.15 -8.15 -2.23
C SER A 362 29.36 -9.33 -1.28
N LYS A 363 29.67 -10.54 -1.80
CA LYS A 363 29.84 -11.76 -1.01
C LYS A 363 31.17 -12.46 -1.31
N PHE A 364 31.60 -13.32 -0.39
CA PHE A 364 32.81 -14.13 -0.50
C PHE A 364 32.43 -15.61 -0.67
N ARG A 365 32.94 -16.25 -1.71
CA ARG A 365 32.67 -17.65 -2.01
C ARG A 365 33.89 -18.48 -1.68
N VAL A 366 33.70 -19.59 -0.97
CA VAL A 366 34.76 -20.56 -0.70
C VAL A 366 34.68 -21.67 -1.73
N VAL A 367 35.77 -21.92 -2.44
CA VAL A 367 35.76 -22.65 -3.71
C VAL A 367 36.98 -23.58 -3.83
N ILE A 368 36.81 -24.74 -4.47
CA ILE A 368 37.90 -25.66 -4.84
C ILE A 368 37.83 -25.92 -6.36
N ASN A 369 38.96 -25.82 -7.06
CA ASN A 369 39.05 -26.07 -8.49
C ASN A 369 39.58 -27.49 -8.78
N PHE A 370 38.96 -28.18 -9.72
CA PHE A 370 39.33 -29.52 -10.18
C PHE A 370 39.44 -29.54 -11.71
N SER A 371 40.43 -30.26 -12.24
CA SER A 371 40.60 -30.42 -13.70
C SER A 371 39.73 -31.54 -14.28
N ASP A 372 39.39 -32.55 -13.46
CA ASP A 372 38.63 -33.72 -13.87
C ASP A 372 37.21 -33.73 -13.31
N LYS A 373 36.25 -34.13 -14.16
CA LYS A 373 34.82 -34.18 -13.78
C LYS A 373 34.57 -35.20 -12.66
N ASN A 374 35.10 -36.41 -12.80
CA ASN A 374 34.79 -37.51 -11.88
C ASN A 374 35.36 -37.26 -10.47
N THR A 375 36.52 -36.61 -10.37
CA THR A 375 37.11 -36.24 -9.07
C THR A 375 36.31 -35.12 -8.40
N ALA A 376 35.81 -34.14 -9.17
CA ALA A 376 34.95 -33.08 -8.66
C ALA A 376 33.64 -33.62 -8.05
N TYR A 377 32.94 -34.52 -8.75
CA TYR A 377 31.71 -35.13 -8.24
C TYR A 377 31.97 -36.07 -7.05
N GLY A 378 33.09 -36.80 -7.04
CA GLY A 378 33.48 -37.61 -5.89
C GLY A 378 33.80 -36.76 -4.64
N ALA A 379 34.43 -35.60 -4.81
CA ALA A 379 34.66 -34.65 -3.73
C ALA A 379 33.36 -34.04 -3.21
N LEU A 380 32.42 -33.70 -4.11
CA LEU A 380 31.10 -33.19 -3.74
C LEU A 380 30.32 -34.18 -2.86
N ASP A 381 30.30 -35.47 -3.21
CA ASP A 381 29.58 -36.48 -2.41
C ASP A 381 30.20 -36.66 -1.02
N LYS A 382 31.54 -36.62 -0.91
CA LYS A 382 32.23 -36.64 0.39
C LYS A 382 31.89 -35.41 1.24
N ILE A 383 31.82 -34.23 0.65
CA ILE A 383 31.52 -32.98 1.36
C ILE A 383 30.07 -32.94 1.85
N ARG A 384 29.13 -33.43 1.04
CA ARG A 384 27.72 -33.52 1.45
C ARG A 384 27.52 -34.51 2.60
N LYS A 385 28.21 -35.65 2.55
CA LYS A 385 28.19 -36.64 3.65
C LYS A 385 28.81 -36.10 4.94
N ASN A 386 29.77 -35.18 4.85
CA ASN A 386 30.47 -34.60 6.00
C ASN A 386 29.83 -33.29 6.50
N GLY A 387 28.56 -33.02 6.18
CA GLY A 387 27.78 -31.97 6.86
C GLY A 387 27.59 -30.66 6.09
N ILE A 388 27.98 -30.57 4.81
CA ILE A 388 27.67 -29.41 3.95
C ILE A 388 26.75 -29.85 2.80
N PRO A 389 25.42 -29.95 3.03
CA PRO A 389 24.49 -30.45 2.02
C PRO A 389 24.36 -29.51 0.81
N ASP A 390 24.57 -28.21 1.03
CA ASP A 390 24.32 -27.14 0.03
C ASP A 390 25.49 -26.91 -0.95
N ALA A 391 26.56 -27.71 -0.87
CA ALA A 391 27.66 -27.62 -1.82
C ALA A 391 27.20 -27.99 -3.25
N PHE A 392 27.73 -27.31 -4.27
CA PHE A 392 27.42 -27.58 -5.68
C PHE A 392 28.59 -27.25 -6.62
N ILE A 393 28.61 -27.87 -7.80
CA ILE A 393 29.69 -27.71 -8.80
C ILE A 393 29.22 -26.80 -9.95
N VAL A 394 30.13 -25.96 -10.43
CA VAL A 394 29.97 -25.09 -11.60
C VAL A 394 31.08 -25.36 -12.60
N THR A 395 30.76 -25.47 -13.89
CA THR A 395 31.79 -25.57 -14.94
C THR A 395 32.21 -24.19 -15.43
N LEU A 396 33.50 -23.94 -15.46
CA LEU A 396 34.08 -22.80 -16.16
C LEU A 396 34.55 -23.28 -17.53
N LYS A 397 33.98 -22.68 -18.58
CA LYS A 397 34.37 -22.89 -19.97
C LYS A 397 35.42 -21.88 -20.39
#